data_AF-A0A662PTX2-F1
#
_entry.id   AF-A0A662PTX2-F1
#
_cell.length_a   1.000
_cell.length_b   1.000
_cell.length_c   1.000
_cell.angle_alpha   90.00
_cell.angle_beta   90.00
_cell.angle_gamma   90.00
#
_symmetry.space_group_name_H-M   'P 1'
#
loop_
_entity.id
_entity.type
_entity.pdbx_description
1 polymer ?
#
loop_
_entity_poly.entity_id
_entity_poly.type
_entity_poly.pdbx_seq_one_letter_code
_entity_poly.pdbx_strand_id
1 'polypeptide(L)' 'IIASLAENWEGAAMRNEYDSPQCFFTKGVIEGYLETVTGERWDAEEVECLAMGSKRCTFIIQRRS' A
#
# COMPACT_ATOMS: atom_id res chain seq x y z
N ILE A 1 7.46 8.41 -4.19
CA ILE A 1 6.89 7.58 -5.27
C ILE A 1 5.41 7.39 -4.98
N ILE A 2 4.54 7.42 -5.99
CA ILE A 2 3.11 7.13 -5.82
C ILE A 2 2.81 5.83 -6.56
N ALA A 3 2.25 4.84 -5.88
CA ALA A 3 1.80 3.59 -6.46
C ALA A 3 0.30 3.45 -6.30
N SER A 4 -0.43 3.25 -7.41
CA SER A 4 -1.89 3.13 -7.41
C SER A 4 -2.33 1.82 -8.05
N LEU A 5 -2.91 0.94 -7.23
CA LEU A 5 -3.35 -0.39 -7.62
C LEU A 5 -4.88 -0.41 -7.75
N ALA A 6 -5.39 -0.74 -8.94
CA ALA A 6 -6.83 -0.71 -9.22
C ALA A 6 -7.58 -1.81 -8.46
N GLU A 7 -7.12 -3.06 -8.53
CA GLU A 7 -7.74 -4.22 -7.90
C GLU A 7 -6.69 -4.92 -7.01
N ASN A 8 -6.23 -4.21 -5.98
CA ASN A 8 -5.32 -4.83 -5.03
C ASN A 8 -6.07 -5.95 -4.29
N TRP A 9 -5.60 -7.19 -4.43
CA TRP A 9 -6.32 -8.38 -3.96
C TRP A 9 -6.65 -8.31 -2.46
N GLU A 10 -5.75 -7.76 -1.66
CA GLU A 10 -5.89 -7.63 -0.20
C GLU A 10 -7.05 -6.69 0.15
N GLY A 11 -7.06 -5.48 -0.42
CA GLY A 11 -8.17 -4.53 -0.24
C GLY A 11 -9.46 -4.99 -0.91
N ALA A 12 -9.38 -5.71 -2.05
CA ALA A 12 -10.53 -6.23 -2.76
C ALA A 12 -11.25 -7.33 -1.98
N ALA A 13 -10.52 -8.15 -1.23
CA ALA A 13 -11.07 -9.22 -0.39
C ALA A 13 -11.89 -8.69 0.80
N MET A 14 -11.68 -7.43 1.21
CA MET A 14 -12.31 -6.80 2.38
C MET A 14 -13.09 -5.53 1.99
N ARG A 15 -13.60 -5.49 0.75
CA ARG A 15 -14.13 -4.26 0.14
C ARG A 15 -15.32 -3.70 0.93
N ASN A 16 -15.22 -2.42 1.32
CA ASN A 16 -16.20 -1.72 2.14
C ASN A 16 -16.43 -2.34 3.54
N GLU A 17 -15.47 -3.10 4.07
CA GLU A 17 -15.61 -3.73 5.39
C GLU A 17 -14.89 -2.98 6.53
N TYR A 18 -14.03 -2.00 6.22
CA TYR A 18 -13.16 -1.33 7.19
C TYR A 18 -13.10 0.18 7.00
N ASP A 19 -12.95 0.92 8.09
CA ASP A 19 -12.74 2.38 8.04
C ASP A 19 -11.25 2.80 7.97
N SER A 20 -10.34 1.82 7.92
CA SER A 20 -8.90 2.06 7.85
C SER A 20 -8.22 1.19 6.77
N PRO A 21 -7.03 1.61 6.27
CA PRO A 21 -6.32 0.86 5.24
C PRO A 21 -5.93 -0.53 5.74
N GLN A 22 -6.14 -1.54 4.90
CA GLN A 22 -5.92 -2.95 5.27
C GLN A 22 -4.81 -3.62 4.46
N CYS A 23 -4.18 -2.93 3.50
CA CYS A 23 -3.24 -3.59 2.59
C CYS A 23 -1.82 -3.73 3.16
N PHE A 24 -1.70 -4.37 4.34
CA PHE A 24 -0.45 -4.52 5.08
C PHE A 24 0.56 -5.42 4.37
N PHE A 25 0.11 -6.50 3.74
CA PHE A 25 0.98 -7.38 2.96
C PHE A 25 1.56 -6.62 1.76
N THR A 26 0.70 -5.92 1.03
CA THR A 26 1.11 -5.13 -0.14
C THR A 26 2.11 -4.04 0.24
N LYS A 27 1.84 -3.33 1.34
CA LYS A 27 2.76 -2.37 1.95
C LYS A 27 4.12 -3.00 2.21
N GLY A 28 4.17 -4.14 2.92
CA GLY A 28 5.41 -4.81 3.26
C GLY A 28 6.21 -5.28 2.03
N VAL A 29 5.52 -5.74 0.98
CA VAL A 29 6.17 -6.10 -0.29
C VAL A 29 6.83 -4.89 -0.95
N ILE A 30 6.15 -3.73 -0.98
CA ILE A 30 6.71 -2.49 -1.54
C ILE A 30 7.97 -2.06 -0.79
N GLU A 31 7.89 -2.00 0.55
CA GLU A 31 9.01 -1.59 1.41
C GLU A 31 10.21 -2.53 1.26
N GLY A 32 9.98 -3.84 1.37
CA GLY A 32 11.06 -4.84 1.27
C GLY A 32 11.69 -4.92 -0.13
N TYR A 33 10.90 -4.76 -1.19
CA TYR A 33 11.43 -4.73 -2.55
C TYR A 33 12.33 -3.52 -2.77
N LEU A 34 11.89 -2.33 -2.35
CA LEU A 34 12.69 -1.10 -2.48
C LEU A 34 13.95 -1.16 -1.63
N GLU A 35 13.88 -1.69 -0.40
CA GLU A 35 15.07 -1.90 0.43
C GLU A 35 16.07 -2.83 -0.25
N THR A 36 15.61 -3.95 -0.82
CA THR A 36 16.48 -4.91 -1.50
C THR A 36 17.16 -4.30 -2.74
N VAL A 37 16.43 -3.53 -3.55
CA VAL A 37 16.95 -2.97 -4.81
C VAL A 37 17.83 -1.74 -4.59
N THR A 38 17.53 -0.92 -3.59
CA THR A 38 18.22 0.37 -3.37
C THR A 38 19.28 0.31 -2.27
N GLY A 39 19.20 -0.67 -1.35
CA GLY A 39 20.05 -0.72 -0.15
C GLY A 39 19.69 0.32 0.91
N GLU A 40 18.60 1.08 0.73
CA GLU A 40 18.10 2.10 1.66
C GLU A 40 16.76 1.67 2.25
N ARG A 41 16.40 2.16 3.44
CA ARG A 41 15.07 1.90 4.00
C ARG A 41 14.01 2.79 3.37
N TRP A 42 12.82 2.23 3.18
CA TRP A 42 11.65 2.93 2.63
C TRP A 42 10.43 2.66 3.49
N ASP A 43 9.55 3.66 3.58
CA ASP A 43 8.24 3.54 4.20
C ASP A 43 7.16 3.77 3.15
N ALA A 44 6.11 2.96 3.20
CA ALA A 44 4.91 3.09 2.38
C ALA A 44 3.68 3.33 3.26
N GLU A 45 2.91 4.37 2.92
CA GLU A 45 1.65 4.70 3.58
C GLU A 45 0.51 4.53 2.59
N GLU A 46 -0.47 3.67 2.93
CA GLU A 46 -1.70 3.54 2.16
C GLU A 46 -2.66 4.68 2.54
N VAL A 47 -3.00 5.53 1.57
CA VAL A 47 -3.84 6.72 1.76
C VAL A 47 -5.25 6.58 1.15
N GLU A 48 -5.42 5.63 0.24
CA GLU A 48 -6.72 5.22 -0.31
C GLU A 48 -6.75 3.69 -0.30
N CYS A 49 -7.88 3.08 0.03
CA CYS A 49 -8.01 1.63 0.10
C CYS A 49 -9.40 1.16 -0.38
N LEU A 50 -9.44 0.06 -1.13
CA LEU A 50 -10.69 -0.61 -1.51
C LEU A 50 -11.48 -1.08 -0.27
N ALA A 51 -10.80 -1.46 0.80
CA ALA A 51 -11.44 -1.88 2.05
C ALA A 51 -12.23 -0.73 2.70
N MET A 52 -11.77 0.51 2.49
CA MET A 52 -12.41 1.76 2.93
C MET A 52 -13.44 2.32 1.93
N GLY A 53 -13.71 1.59 0.85
CA GLY A 53 -14.62 2.04 -0.22
C GLY A 53 -14.04 3.05 -1.20
N SER A 54 -12.70 3.23 -1.21
CA SER A 54 -12.04 3.96 -2.29
C SER A 54 -12.11 3.20 -3.61
N LYS A 55 -11.84 3.86 -4.74
CA LYS A 55 -11.86 3.22 -6.07
C LYS A 55 -10.59 2.39 -6.38
N ARG A 56 -9.54 2.56 -5.58
CA ARG A 56 -8.21 1.97 -5.76
C ARG A 56 -7.49 1.97 -4.42
N CYS A 57 -6.41 1.19 -4.33
CA CYS A 57 -5.44 1.27 -3.25
C CYS A 57 -4.28 2.17 -3.69
N THR A 58 -4.02 3.27 -2.98
CA THR A 58 -2.95 4.22 -3.30
C THR A 58 -1.95 4.30 -2.15
N PHE A 59 -0.67 4.16 -2.48
CA PHE A 59 0.45 4.22 -1.56
C PHE A 59 1.34 5.43 -1.85
N ILE A 60 1.64 6.21 -0.82
CA ILE A 60 2.70 7.23 -0.81
C ILE A 60 3.95 6.57 -0.25
N ILE A 61 5.01 6.55 -1.04
CA ILE A 61 6.23 5.82 -0.70
C ILE A 61 7.40 6.81 -0.64
N GLN A 62 8.15 6.78 0.46
CA GLN A 62 9.25 7.70 0.72
C GLN A 62 10.44 6.99 1.36
N ARG A 63 11.63 7.57 1.19
CA ARG A 63 12.83 7.08 1.88
C ARG A 63 12.68 7.34 3.38
N ARG A 64 13.12 6.37 4.17
CA ARG A 64 13.21 6.48 5.62
C ARG A 64 14.59 7.07 5.96
N SER A 65 14.61 8.36 6.27
CA SER A 65 15.81 9.11 6.68
C SER A 65 16.27 8.75 8.09
#